data_AF-A0A8B7E329-F1
#
_entry.id   AF-A0A8B7E329-F1
#
_cell.length_a   1.000
_cell.length_b   1.000
_cell.length_c   1.000
_cell.angle_alpha   90.00
_cell.angle_beta   90.00
_cell.angle_gamma   90.00
#
_symmetry.space_group_name_H-M   'P 1'
#
loop_
_entity.id
_entity.type
_entity.pdbx_description
1 polymer ?
#
loop_
_entity_poly.entity_id
_entity_poly.type
_entity_poly.pdbx_seq_one_letter_code
_entity_poly.pdbx_strand_id
1 'polypeptide(L)'
;MADKDIQERHVIKKLFNGANILICLFHTMRCFKREVSCEKLGITAGQRNFCLELLQKIAYSSNENEYATLYAQLQSDAPSPVIEYYNSNWHDIRNEWVMGMRFSSGNFFNTTNNRLESLNAKLKSVITIYRSLEEFLDKFYVILTVIRTEKDHTTANTILKRRVAVFPPGSVEVQYCSFLTTYAADFVCKQLAASKELLCNENEEYNFADGKILFPCEM
;
A
#
# COMPACT_ATOMS: atom_id res chain seq x y z
N MET A 1 -2.09 -9.72 2.42
CA MET A 1 -2.93 -8.64 2.96
C MET A 1 -4.36 -9.13 3.03
N ALA A 2 -5.03 -8.97 4.16
CA ALA A 2 -6.35 -9.53 4.44
C ALA A 2 -7.27 -8.50 5.11
N ASP A 3 -8.54 -8.85 5.28
CA ASP A 3 -9.42 -8.15 6.23
C ASP A 3 -9.01 -8.50 7.67
N LYS A 4 -9.31 -7.62 8.62
CA LYS A 4 -9.09 -7.86 10.06
C LYS A 4 -9.91 -9.06 10.54
N ASP A 5 -11.15 -9.16 10.07
CA ASP A 5 -12.17 -10.04 10.63
C ASP A 5 -12.23 -11.44 9.96
N ILE A 6 -11.19 -11.84 9.22
CA ILE A 6 -11.12 -13.21 8.67
C ILE A 6 -10.90 -14.22 9.81
N GLN A 7 -11.71 -15.28 9.85
CA GLN A 7 -11.66 -16.30 10.91
C GLN A 7 -10.32 -17.07 10.90
N GLU A 8 -9.74 -17.21 9.72
CA GLU A 8 -8.52 -17.97 9.47
C GLU A 8 -7.27 -17.23 9.95
N ARG A 9 -7.37 -15.96 10.37
CA ARG A 9 -6.23 -15.15 10.82
C ARG A 9 -5.44 -15.86 11.93
N HIS A 10 -6.15 -16.36 12.94
CA HIS A 10 -5.52 -17.06 14.06
C HIS A 10 -4.87 -18.38 13.61
N VAL A 11 -5.53 -19.11 12.70
CA VAL A 11 -5.02 -20.37 12.14
C VAL A 11 -3.75 -20.13 11.34
N ILE A 12 -3.71 -19.11 10.49
CA ILE A 12 -2.53 -18.76 9.69
C ILE A 12 -1.34 -18.42 10.60
N LYS A 13 -1.55 -17.60 11.64
CA LYS A 13 -0.50 -17.28 12.63
C LYS A 13 0.01 -18.51 13.36
N LYS A 14 -0.87 -19.47 13.65
CA LYS A 14 -0.54 -20.71 14.36
C LYS A 14 0.22 -21.72 13.48
N LEU A 15 -0.13 -21.81 12.20
CA LEU A 15 0.47 -22.78 11.28
C LEU A 15 1.76 -22.27 10.63
N PHE A 16 1.88 -20.96 10.44
CA PHE A 16 3.01 -20.33 9.76
C PHE A 16 3.71 -19.35 10.70
N ASN A 17 4.52 -19.90 11.61
CA ASN A 17 5.33 -19.11 12.55
C ASN A 17 6.27 -18.19 11.76
N GLY A 18 6.11 -16.87 11.91
CA GLY A 18 6.87 -15.85 11.19
C GLY A 18 6.16 -15.23 9.99
N ALA A 19 4.94 -15.68 9.65
CA ALA A 19 4.14 -15.02 8.64
C ALA A 19 3.55 -13.69 9.17
N ASN A 20 3.83 -12.59 8.46
CA ASN A 20 3.22 -11.29 8.75
C ASN A 20 1.88 -11.16 8.04
N ILE A 21 0.78 -11.10 8.80
CA ILE A 21 -0.55 -10.91 8.22
C ILE A 21 -0.89 -9.42 8.21
N LEU A 22 -0.62 -8.76 7.09
CA LEU A 22 -0.96 -7.34 6.92
C LEU A 22 -2.46 -7.14 6.68
N ILE A 23 -3.04 -6.10 7.26
CA ILE A 23 -4.46 -5.73 7.08
C ILE A 23 -4.56 -4.66 6.00
N CYS A 24 -5.55 -4.70 5.12
CA CYS A 24 -5.69 -3.66 4.10
C CYS A 24 -6.04 -2.29 4.69
N LEU A 25 -5.38 -1.21 4.23
CA LEU A 25 -5.62 0.14 4.77
C LEU A 25 -7.06 0.62 4.49
N PHE A 26 -7.58 0.32 3.29
CA PHE A 26 -8.99 0.55 2.96
C PHE A 26 -9.95 -0.13 3.94
N HIS A 27 -9.70 -1.41 4.26
CA HIS A 27 -10.52 -2.17 5.21
C HIS A 27 -10.37 -1.66 6.64
N THR A 28 -9.18 -1.19 7.01
CA THR A 28 -8.93 -0.52 8.31
C THR A 28 -9.84 0.72 8.43
N MET A 29 -9.80 1.61 7.44
CA MET A 29 -10.62 2.84 7.42
C MET A 29 -12.12 2.52 7.40
N ARG A 30 -12.53 1.50 6.64
CA ARG A 30 -13.92 1.05 6.60
C ARG A 30 -14.38 0.52 7.95
N CYS A 31 -13.55 -0.25 8.65
CA CYS A 31 -13.85 -0.74 9.99
C CYS A 31 -13.96 0.40 11.00
N PHE A 32 -13.04 1.37 10.98
CA PHE A 32 -13.16 2.55 11.84
C PHE A 32 -14.48 3.29 11.62
N LYS A 33 -14.87 3.56 10.36
CA LYS A 33 -16.16 4.21 10.06
C LYS A 33 -17.38 3.40 10.53
N ARG A 34 -17.29 2.06 10.51
CA ARG A 34 -18.38 1.15 10.90
C ARG A 34 -18.51 0.98 12.40
N GLU A 35 -17.40 0.95 13.13
CA GLU A 35 -17.39 0.69 14.58
C GLU A 35 -17.39 1.97 15.41
N VAL A 36 -16.70 3.02 14.96
CA VAL A 36 -16.71 4.34 15.59
C VAL A 36 -17.93 5.11 15.09
N SER A 37 -19.11 4.70 15.56
CA SER A 37 -20.39 5.32 15.24
C SER A 37 -21.10 5.84 16.48
N CYS A 38 -21.99 6.82 16.29
CA CYS A 38 -22.76 7.40 17.38
C CYS A 38 -23.65 6.34 18.07
N GLU A 39 -24.22 5.42 17.28
CA GLU A 39 -25.10 4.36 17.77
C GLU A 39 -24.37 3.31 18.61
N LYS A 40 -23.16 2.90 18.19
CA LYS A 40 -22.41 1.84 18.86
C LYS A 40 -21.68 2.32 20.11
N LEU A 41 -21.13 3.54 20.05
CA LEU A 41 -20.24 4.06 21.10
C LEU A 41 -20.88 5.17 21.94
N GLY A 42 -22.13 5.56 21.66
CA GLY A 42 -22.83 6.61 22.41
C GLY A 42 -22.19 7.99 22.30
N ILE A 43 -21.42 8.25 21.24
CA ILE A 43 -20.69 9.51 21.03
C ILE A 43 -21.48 10.49 20.15
N THR A 44 -21.16 11.78 20.27
CA THR A 44 -21.72 12.82 19.40
C THR A 44 -21.14 12.75 17.98
N ALA A 45 -21.83 13.34 17.00
CA ALA A 45 -21.33 13.40 15.62
C ALA A 45 -20.01 14.18 15.50
N GLY A 46 -19.81 15.22 16.32
CA GLY A 46 -18.57 15.98 16.38
C GLY A 46 -17.39 15.13 16.90
N GLN A 47 -17.60 14.44 18.03
CA GLN A 47 -16.61 13.51 18.58
C GLN A 47 -16.28 12.38 17.59
N ARG A 48 -17.31 11.82 16.93
CA ARG A 48 -17.13 10.80 15.90
C ARG A 48 -16.21 11.28 14.77
N ASN A 49 -16.50 12.45 14.20
CA ASN A 49 -15.70 12.98 13.09
C ASN A 49 -14.26 13.26 13.53
N PHE A 50 -14.08 13.89 14.69
CA PHE A 50 -12.77 14.12 15.29
C PHE A 50 -11.98 12.80 15.46
N CYS A 51 -12.61 11.78 16.05
CA CYS A 51 -11.97 10.48 16.26
C CYS A 51 -11.60 9.82 14.94
N LEU A 52 -12.47 9.85 13.92
CA LEU A 52 -12.19 9.27 12.61
C LEU A 52 -11.03 9.96 11.89
N GLU A 53 -10.94 11.29 11.99
CA GLU A 53 -9.79 12.05 11.46
C GLU A 53 -8.49 11.70 12.17
N LEU A 54 -8.51 11.59 13.50
CA LEU A 54 -7.35 11.20 14.28
C LEU A 54 -6.92 9.75 13.98
N LEU A 55 -7.86 8.82 13.91
CA LEU A 55 -7.61 7.42 13.54
C LEU A 55 -7.06 7.30 12.11
N GLN A 56 -7.51 8.15 11.19
CA GLN A 56 -6.93 8.23 9.86
C GLN A 56 -5.47 8.65 9.95
N LYS A 57 -5.14 9.73 10.66
CA LYS A 57 -3.73 10.16 10.85
C LYS A 57 -2.88 9.04 11.43
N ILE A 58 -3.37 8.35 12.45
CA ILE A 58 -2.68 7.20 13.06
C ILE A 58 -2.37 6.12 12.02
N ALA A 59 -3.35 5.75 11.19
CA ALA A 59 -3.16 4.70 10.18
C ALA A 59 -2.13 5.05 9.11
N TYR A 60 -2.02 6.34 8.78
CA TYR A 60 -1.07 6.88 7.81
C TYR A 60 0.27 7.32 8.42
N SER A 61 0.45 7.17 9.73
CA SER A 61 1.72 7.53 10.37
C SER A 61 2.91 6.78 9.74
N SER A 62 4.01 7.51 9.58
CA SER A 62 5.18 7.11 8.81
C SER A 62 6.17 6.27 9.62
N ASN A 63 6.11 6.34 10.94
CA ASN A 63 6.99 5.62 11.86
C ASN A 63 6.38 5.50 13.27
N GLU A 64 7.05 4.74 14.14
CA GLU A 64 6.59 4.48 15.52
C GLU A 64 6.49 5.76 16.37
N ASN A 65 7.38 6.73 16.18
CA ASN A 65 7.37 7.96 16.98
C ASN A 65 6.16 8.84 16.65
N GLU A 66 5.85 9.00 15.37
CA GLU A 66 4.66 9.69 14.91
C GLU A 66 3.38 8.99 15.40
N TYR A 67 3.34 7.66 15.28
CA TYR A 67 2.26 6.85 15.83
C TYR A 67 2.08 7.07 17.34
N ALA A 68 3.16 7.02 18.11
CA ALA A 68 3.12 7.18 19.57
C ALA A 68 2.57 8.55 19.97
N THR A 69 2.94 9.60 19.24
CA THR A 69 2.45 10.96 19.47
C THR A 69 0.94 11.06 19.21
N LEU A 70 0.48 10.54 18.07
CA LEU A 70 -0.94 10.54 17.72
C LEU A 70 -1.76 9.62 18.62
N TYR A 71 -1.18 8.53 19.09
CA TYR A 71 -1.82 7.62 20.05
C TYR A 71 -1.96 8.28 21.44
N ALA A 72 -0.95 9.01 21.91
CA ALA A 72 -1.06 9.81 23.13
C ALA A 72 -2.15 10.88 23.01
N GLN A 73 -2.25 11.53 21.84
CA GLN A 73 -3.34 12.46 21.55
C GLN A 73 -4.71 11.77 21.59
N LEU A 74 -4.83 10.56 21.02
CA LEU A 74 -6.06 9.77 21.09
C LEU A 74 -6.45 9.45 22.54
N GLN A 75 -5.48 9.09 23.39
CA GLN A 75 -5.73 8.81 24.80
C GLN A 75 -6.16 10.05 25.61
N SER A 76 -5.71 11.24 25.21
CA SER A 76 -6.06 12.50 25.87
C SER A 76 -7.42 13.03 25.44
N ASP A 77 -7.67 13.05 24.12
CA ASP A 77 -8.74 13.88 23.55
C ASP A 77 -9.98 13.07 23.14
N ALA A 78 -9.87 11.75 22.98
CA ALA A 78 -10.99 10.93 22.53
C ALA A 78 -11.89 10.47 23.70
N PRO A 79 -13.19 10.24 23.46
CA PRO A 79 -14.08 9.67 24.47
C PRO A 79 -13.63 8.27 24.91
N SER A 80 -13.82 7.94 26.19
CA SER A 80 -13.43 6.63 26.77
C SER A 80 -13.91 5.41 25.97
N PRO A 81 -15.16 5.35 25.46
CA PRO A 81 -15.61 4.21 24.66
C PRO A 81 -14.80 4.00 23.37
N VAL A 82 -14.29 5.08 22.77
CA VAL A 82 -13.45 5.01 21.56
C VAL A 82 -12.06 4.49 21.92
N ILE A 83 -11.49 4.96 23.03
CA ILE A 83 -10.17 4.53 23.52
C ILE A 83 -10.19 3.04 23.86
N GLU A 84 -11.22 2.59 24.60
CA GLU A 84 -11.39 1.18 24.97
C GLU A 84 -11.54 0.29 23.75
N TYR A 85 -12.39 0.68 22.79
CA TYR A 85 -12.52 -0.01 21.52
C TYR A 85 -11.19 -0.08 20.77
N TYR A 86 -10.47 1.03 20.65
CA TYR A 86 -9.21 1.10 19.93
C TYR A 86 -8.14 0.21 20.54
N ASN A 87 -7.95 0.29 21.86
CA ASN A 87 -6.95 -0.51 22.57
C ASN A 87 -7.23 -2.01 22.44
N SER A 88 -8.50 -2.40 22.59
CA SER A 88 -8.91 -3.82 22.53
C SER A 88 -8.79 -4.43 21.13
N ASN A 89 -8.81 -3.62 20.07
CA ASN A 89 -8.95 -4.13 18.70
C ASN A 89 -7.79 -3.79 17.76
N TRP A 90 -7.02 -2.74 18.02
CA TRP A 90 -6.11 -2.15 17.03
C TRP A 90 -4.70 -1.89 17.55
N HIS A 91 -4.56 -1.44 18.80
CA HIS A 91 -3.24 -1.03 19.32
C HIS A 91 -2.23 -2.17 19.32
N ASP A 92 -2.60 -3.34 19.83
CA ASP A 92 -1.72 -4.52 19.93
C ASP A 92 -1.28 -5.07 18.57
N ILE A 93 -2.08 -4.79 17.53
CA ILE A 93 -1.84 -5.24 16.16
C ILE A 93 -1.36 -4.12 15.24
N ARG A 94 -0.92 -2.97 15.76
CA ARG A 94 -0.49 -1.79 14.98
C ARG A 94 0.51 -2.08 13.86
N ASN A 95 1.45 -3.00 14.10
CA ASN A 95 2.45 -3.42 13.11
C ASN A 95 1.83 -4.03 11.83
N GLU A 96 0.59 -4.50 11.92
CA GLU A 96 -0.12 -5.17 10.84
C GLU A 96 -0.90 -4.19 9.96
N TRP A 97 -1.19 -2.98 10.45
CA TRP A 97 -2.08 -2.03 9.80
C TRP A 97 -1.62 -0.56 9.76
N VAL A 98 -0.59 -0.15 10.49
CA VAL A 98 -0.04 1.22 10.37
C VAL A 98 0.94 1.31 9.21
N MET A 99 0.81 2.32 8.34
CA MET A 99 1.57 2.42 7.08
C MET A 99 3.10 2.31 7.30
N GLY A 100 3.65 3.10 8.20
CA GLY A 100 5.08 3.11 8.53
C GLY A 100 5.61 1.79 9.09
N MET A 101 4.80 1.07 9.87
CA MET A 101 5.23 -0.18 10.52
C MET A 101 5.13 -1.40 9.59
N ARG A 102 4.20 -1.35 8.62
CA ARG A 102 4.05 -2.42 7.62
C ARG A 102 5.27 -2.53 6.71
N PHE A 103 6.04 -1.46 6.52
CA PHE A 103 7.17 -1.47 5.60
C PHE A 103 8.26 -2.44 6.07
N SER A 104 8.56 -2.42 7.37
CA SER A 104 9.48 -3.36 8.03
C SER A 104 9.05 -4.82 7.89
N SER A 105 7.78 -5.08 7.57
CA SER A 105 7.21 -6.42 7.39
C SER A 105 7.29 -6.94 5.95
N GLY A 106 7.95 -6.24 5.03
CA GLY A 106 8.12 -6.66 3.63
C GLY A 106 6.83 -6.51 2.81
N ASN A 107 6.13 -5.38 2.97
CA ASN A 107 4.86 -5.15 2.26
C ASN A 107 5.03 -4.88 0.75
N PHE A 108 6.25 -4.69 0.24
CA PHE A 108 6.58 -4.38 -1.15
C PHE A 108 5.70 -3.26 -1.76
N PHE A 109 5.41 -2.22 -0.96
CA PHE A 109 4.50 -1.10 -1.31
C PHE A 109 3.06 -1.53 -1.65
N ASN A 110 2.68 -2.76 -1.32
CA ASN A 110 1.32 -3.24 -1.48
C ASN A 110 0.46 -2.77 -0.31
N THR A 111 -0.15 -1.60 -0.46
CA THR A 111 -0.96 -0.93 0.58
C THR A 111 -2.45 -1.27 0.50
N THR A 112 -2.90 -1.84 -0.62
CA THR A 112 -4.32 -2.09 -0.91
C THR A 112 -4.54 -3.52 -1.40
N ASN A 113 -5.76 -4.02 -1.25
CA ASN A 113 -6.18 -5.28 -1.84
C ASN A 113 -6.88 -5.09 -3.19
N ASN A 114 -6.63 -3.98 -3.89
CA ASN A 114 -7.32 -3.59 -5.14
C ASN A 114 -7.30 -4.70 -6.20
N ARG A 115 -6.21 -5.46 -6.31
CA ARG A 115 -6.12 -6.60 -7.25
C ARG A 115 -7.14 -7.69 -6.92
N LEU A 116 -7.34 -7.99 -5.65
CA LEU A 116 -8.30 -8.98 -5.17
C LEU A 116 -9.73 -8.47 -5.33
N GLU A 117 -9.98 -7.21 -4.98
CA GLU A 117 -11.32 -6.60 -5.16
C GLU A 117 -11.72 -6.48 -6.64
N SER A 118 -10.78 -6.12 -7.51
CA SER A 118 -11.01 -6.07 -8.96
C SER A 118 -11.35 -7.46 -9.51
N LEU A 119 -10.62 -8.50 -9.07
CA LEU A 119 -10.94 -9.88 -9.44
C LEU A 119 -12.33 -10.29 -8.94
N ASN A 120 -12.65 -9.99 -7.67
CA ASN A 120 -13.96 -10.27 -7.09
C ASN A 120 -15.09 -9.56 -7.83
N ALA A 121 -14.88 -8.31 -8.24
CA ALA A 121 -15.86 -7.56 -9.01
C ALA A 121 -16.11 -8.19 -10.40
N LYS A 122 -15.04 -8.60 -11.10
CA LYS A 122 -15.15 -9.33 -12.38
C LYS A 122 -15.87 -10.68 -12.23
N LEU A 123 -15.62 -11.39 -11.12
CA LEU A 123 -16.34 -12.63 -10.81
C LEU A 123 -17.83 -12.37 -10.61
N LYS A 124 -18.16 -11.41 -9.74
CA LYS A 124 -19.55 -11.05 -9.42
C LYS A 124 -20.33 -10.48 -10.61
N SER A 125 -19.66 -9.92 -11.63
CA SER A 125 -20.34 -9.38 -12.80
C SER A 125 -20.88 -10.45 -13.75
N VAL A 126 -20.36 -11.69 -13.68
CA VAL A 126 -20.80 -12.81 -14.54
C VAL A 126 -21.48 -13.90 -13.72
N ILE A 127 -21.01 -14.11 -12.50
CA ILE A 127 -21.52 -15.13 -11.59
C ILE A 127 -22.57 -14.49 -10.69
N THR A 128 -23.83 -14.71 -11.04
CA THR A 128 -24.98 -14.26 -10.23
C THR A 128 -25.09 -15.08 -8.94
N ILE A 129 -25.63 -14.45 -7.89
CA ILE A 129 -25.85 -15.11 -6.59
C ILE A 129 -26.95 -16.17 -6.78
N TYR A 130 -26.87 -17.30 -6.05
CA TYR A 130 -27.85 -18.40 -6.05
C TYR A 130 -27.84 -19.36 -7.26
N ARG A 131 -26.67 -19.65 -7.84
CA ARG A 131 -26.51 -20.65 -8.90
C ARG A 131 -25.98 -21.99 -8.39
N SER A 132 -26.17 -23.05 -9.18
CA SER A 132 -25.57 -24.35 -8.89
C SER A 132 -24.05 -24.29 -8.99
N LEU A 133 -23.37 -25.24 -8.35
CA LEU A 133 -21.91 -25.36 -8.45
C LEU A 133 -21.44 -25.58 -9.90
N GLU A 134 -22.23 -26.32 -10.70
CA GLU A 134 -21.96 -26.56 -12.11
C GLU A 134 -21.95 -25.25 -12.91
N GLU A 135 -23.02 -24.45 -12.78
CA GLU A 135 -23.12 -23.15 -13.46
C GLU A 135 -22.02 -22.18 -12.99
N PHE A 136 -21.65 -22.24 -11.71
CA PHE A 136 -20.50 -21.50 -11.19
C PHE A 136 -19.21 -21.88 -11.92
N LEU A 137 -18.91 -23.17 -12.05
CA LEU A 137 -17.68 -23.64 -12.68
C LEU A 137 -17.61 -23.23 -14.15
N ASP A 138 -18.70 -23.38 -14.90
CA ASP A 138 -18.76 -22.97 -16.30
C ASP A 138 -18.44 -21.48 -16.47
N LYS A 139 -19.11 -20.61 -15.69
CA LYS A 139 -18.88 -19.17 -15.74
C LYS A 139 -17.48 -18.78 -15.24
N PHE A 140 -16.96 -19.51 -14.25
CA PHE A 140 -15.62 -19.29 -13.73
C PHE A 140 -14.54 -19.56 -14.78
N TYR A 141 -14.64 -20.66 -15.54
CA TYR A 141 -13.69 -20.96 -16.62
C TYR A 141 -13.76 -19.94 -17.76
N VAL A 142 -14.95 -19.43 -18.08
CA VAL A 142 -15.11 -18.33 -19.04
C VAL A 142 -14.33 -17.10 -18.57
N ILE A 143 -14.48 -16.68 -17.31
CA ILE A 143 -13.74 -15.55 -16.75
C ILE A 143 -12.24 -15.79 -16.77
N LEU A 144 -11.78 -16.98 -16.35
CA LEU A 144 -10.35 -17.30 -16.35
C LEU A 144 -9.75 -17.18 -17.75
N THR A 145 -10.49 -17.59 -18.77
CA THR A 145 -10.08 -17.46 -20.17
C THR A 145 -9.97 -15.99 -20.57
N VAL A 146 -11.00 -15.19 -20.29
CA VAL A 146 -11.00 -13.74 -20.58
C VAL A 146 -9.83 -13.04 -19.90
N ILE A 147 -9.59 -13.29 -18.60
CA ILE A 147 -8.49 -12.66 -17.85
C ILE A 147 -7.13 -13.04 -18.43
N ARG A 148 -6.94 -14.30 -18.87
CA ARG A 148 -5.70 -14.74 -19.52
C ARG A 148 -5.50 -14.04 -20.86
N THR A 149 -6.54 -13.99 -21.70
CA THR A 149 -6.48 -13.30 -22.99
C THR A 149 -6.21 -11.81 -22.83
N GLU A 150 -6.85 -11.13 -21.87
CA GLU A 150 -6.56 -9.73 -21.55
C GLU A 150 -5.08 -9.54 -21.17
N LYS A 151 -4.54 -10.40 -20.29
CA LYS A 151 -3.13 -10.35 -19.89
C LYS A 151 -2.19 -10.55 -21.07
N ASP A 152 -2.47 -11.51 -21.94
CA ASP A 152 -1.65 -11.80 -23.11
C ASP A 152 -1.69 -10.62 -24.09
N HIS A 153 -2.86 -10.02 -24.30
CA HIS A 153 -3.02 -8.80 -25.09
C HIS A 153 -2.27 -7.61 -24.49
N THR A 154 -2.32 -7.39 -23.17
CA THR A 154 -1.53 -6.35 -22.49
C THR A 154 -0.02 -6.59 -22.65
N THR A 155 0.41 -7.84 -22.56
CA THR A 155 1.82 -8.23 -22.72
C THR A 155 2.29 -7.98 -24.15
N ALA A 156 1.53 -8.45 -25.14
CA ALA A 156 1.80 -8.22 -26.56
C ALA A 156 1.87 -6.71 -26.87
N ASN A 157 0.91 -5.91 -26.40
CA ASN A 157 0.95 -4.46 -26.57
C ASN A 157 2.18 -3.82 -25.92
N THR A 158 2.62 -4.31 -24.76
CA THR A 158 3.83 -3.79 -24.10
C THR A 158 5.08 -4.12 -24.90
N ILE A 159 5.18 -5.32 -25.47
CA ILE A 159 6.32 -5.74 -26.30
C ILE A 159 6.35 -4.98 -27.63
N LEU A 160 5.18 -4.78 -28.25
CA LEU A 160 5.05 -4.12 -29.55
C LEU A 160 5.18 -2.59 -29.45
N LYS A 161 4.99 -2.00 -28.26
CA LYS A 161 5.20 -0.57 -28.05
C LYS A 161 6.67 -0.21 -28.26
N ARG A 162 6.94 0.42 -29.40
CA ARG A 162 8.26 1.01 -29.68
C ARG A 162 8.46 2.23 -28.79
N ARG A 163 9.63 2.32 -28.15
CA ARG A 163 10.02 3.51 -27.39
C ARG A 163 10.07 4.71 -28.33
N VAL A 164 9.45 5.81 -27.91
CA VAL A 164 9.66 7.10 -28.55
C VAL A 164 11.11 7.50 -28.30
N ALA A 165 11.85 7.80 -29.36
CA ALA A 165 13.21 8.33 -29.23
C ALA A 165 13.11 9.79 -28.78
N VAL A 166 13.22 10.01 -27.48
CA VAL A 166 13.15 11.37 -26.88
C VAL A 166 14.50 12.08 -26.94
N PHE A 167 15.60 11.33 -26.97
CA PHE A 167 16.95 11.86 -26.86
C PHE A 167 17.74 11.73 -28.17
N PRO A 168 18.71 12.62 -28.43
CA PRO A 168 19.56 12.56 -29.63
C PRO A 168 20.33 11.23 -29.71
N PRO A 169 20.53 10.68 -30.92
CA PRO A 169 21.33 9.47 -31.11
C PRO A 169 22.74 9.63 -30.52
N GLY A 170 23.14 8.69 -29.65
CA GLY A 170 24.47 8.68 -29.03
C GLY A 170 24.59 9.38 -27.67
N SER A 171 23.52 9.99 -27.16
CA SER A 171 23.54 10.59 -25.80
C SER A 171 23.63 9.51 -24.70
N VAL A 172 24.15 9.90 -23.53
CA VAL A 172 24.23 9.00 -22.36
C VAL A 172 22.85 8.51 -21.93
N GLU A 173 21.83 9.36 -22.09
CA GLU A 173 20.43 9.02 -21.81
C GLU A 173 19.94 7.89 -22.72
N VAL A 174 20.28 7.89 -24.02
CA VAL A 174 19.93 6.79 -24.93
C VAL A 174 20.61 5.48 -24.52
N GLN A 175 21.87 5.52 -24.10
CA GLN A 175 22.61 4.34 -23.68
C GLN A 175 21.94 3.67 -22.47
N TYR A 176 21.65 4.43 -21.41
CA TYR A 176 20.94 3.91 -20.25
C TYR A 176 19.50 3.49 -20.58
N CYS A 177 18.77 4.33 -21.31
CA CYS A 177 17.39 4.05 -21.68
C CYS A 177 17.26 2.80 -22.55
N SER A 178 18.31 2.33 -23.23
CA SER A 178 18.24 1.11 -24.03
C SER A 178 18.08 -0.17 -23.17
N PHE A 179 18.70 -0.22 -22.00
CA PHE A 179 18.70 -1.39 -21.10
C PHE A 179 17.57 -1.38 -20.06
N LEU A 180 16.92 -0.23 -19.85
CA LEU A 180 15.94 -0.04 -18.79
C LEU A 180 14.51 -0.18 -19.30
N THR A 181 13.54 -0.50 -18.44
CA THR A 181 12.12 -0.34 -18.76
C THR A 181 11.77 1.15 -18.89
N THR A 182 10.66 1.51 -19.53
CA THR A 182 10.24 2.93 -19.65
C THR A 182 10.11 3.62 -18.30
N TYR A 183 9.61 2.91 -17.28
CA TYR A 183 9.52 3.42 -15.91
C TYR A 183 10.89 3.66 -15.28
N ALA A 184 11.80 2.69 -15.38
CA ALA A 184 13.14 2.83 -14.83
C ALA A 184 13.97 3.89 -15.58
N ALA A 185 13.78 4.01 -16.89
CA ALA A 185 14.40 5.03 -17.72
C ALA A 185 13.97 6.44 -17.30
N ASP A 186 12.68 6.67 -17.04
CA ASP A 186 12.17 7.97 -16.55
C ASP A 186 12.83 8.37 -15.22
N PHE A 187 12.95 7.42 -14.28
CA PHE A 187 13.64 7.64 -13.01
C PHE A 187 15.13 8.00 -13.22
N VAL A 188 15.84 7.23 -14.04
CA VAL A 188 17.26 7.49 -14.33
C VAL A 188 17.46 8.83 -15.02
N CYS A 189 16.60 9.21 -15.97
CA CYS A 189 16.66 10.52 -16.61
C CYS A 189 16.46 11.67 -15.62
N LYS A 190 15.54 11.52 -14.65
CA LYS A 190 15.36 12.51 -13.56
C LYS A 190 16.60 12.63 -12.69
N GLN A 191 17.22 11.50 -12.33
CA GLN A 191 18.46 11.51 -11.54
C GLN A 191 19.64 12.11 -12.33
N LEU A 192 19.75 11.83 -13.63
CA LEU A 192 20.75 12.43 -14.52
C LEU A 192 20.57 13.95 -14.69
N ALA A 193 19.32 14.45 -14.64
CA ALA A 193 19.05 15.88 -14.63
C ALA A 193 19.48 16.50 -13.28
N ALA A 194 19.09 15.88 -12.16
CA ALA A 194 19.47 16.34 -10.82
C ALA A 194 20.99 16.31 -10.60
N SER A 195 21.72 15.33 -11.16
CA SER A 195 23.18 15.28 -11.06
C SER A 195 23.88 16.43 -11.78
N LYS A 196 23.25 17.02 -12.82
CA LYS A 196 23.79 18.19 -13.53
C LYS A 196 23.63 19.48 -12.73
N GLU A 197 22.67 19.52 -11.80
CA GLU A 197 22.43 20.66 -10.90
C GLU A 197 23.34 20.65 -9.66
N LEU A 198 23.92 19.49 -9.34
CA LEU A 198 24.98 19.34 -8.34
C LEU A 198 26.32 19.84 -8.90
N LEU A 199 26.60 21.13 -8.70
CA LEU A 199 27.96 21.68 -8.86
C LEU A 199 28.89 20.98 -7.85
N CYS A 200 29.72 20.05 -8.32
CA CYS A 200 30.82 19.54 -7.52
C CYS A 200 31.86 20.67 -7.38
N ASN A 201 31.99 21.23 -6.17
CA ASN A 201 33.16 22.06 -5.85
C ASN A 201 34.38 21.14 -5.86
N GLU A 202 35.23 21.24 -6.90
CA GLU A 202 36.40 20.38 -7.13
C GLU A 202 37.54 20.53 -6.08
N ASN A 203 37.31 21.17 -4.92
CA ASN A 203 38.36 21.52 -3.95
C ASN A 203 38.15 21.03 -2.51
N GLU A 204 37.31 20.03 -2.27
CA GLU A 204 37.28 19.36 -0.96
C GLU A 204 37.57 17.86 -1.14
N GLU A 205 38.73 17.41 -0.66
CA GLU A 205 39.02 15.99 -0.47
C GLU A 205 38.02 15.41 0.55
N TYR A 206 36.95 14.78 0.05
CA TYR A 206 36.02 14.04 0.89
C TYR A 206 36.67 12.75 1.37
N ASN A 207 37.04 12.74 2.64
CA ASN A 207 37.57 11.58 3.34
C ASN A 207 36.45 10.55 3.55
N PHE A 208 36.55 9.40 2.86
CA PHE A 208 35.56 8.30 2.84
C PHE A 208 35.48 7.50 4.16
N ALA A 209 35.63 8.15 5.32
CA ALA A 209 35.68 7.47 6.62
C ALA A 209 34.34 7.46 7.37
N ASP A 210 33.40 8.38 7.09
CA ASP A 210 32.12 8.44 7.79
C ASP A 210 30.95 8.17 6.84
N GLY A 211 30.50 6.90 6.83
CA GLY A 211 29.42 6.38 6.00
C GLY A 211 28.03 6.96 6.29
N LYS A 212 27.81 8.24 5.98
CA LYS A 212 26.49 8.86 5.89
C LYS A 212 26.29 9.45 4.50
N ILE A 213 25.76 8.63 3.60
CA ILE A 213 25.06 9.17 2.42
C ILE A 213 23.66 9.58 2.91
N LEU A 214 23.52 10.85 3.31
CA LEU A 214 22.22 11.48 3.46
C LEU A 214 21.73 11.87 2.07
N PHE A 215 20.96 10.99 1.42
CA PHE A 215 20.06 11.43 0.38
C PHE A 215 18.91 12.19 1.07
N PRO A 216 18.67 13.48 0.76
CA PRO A 216 17.42 14.11 1.11
C PRO A 216 16.35 13.47 0.22
N CYS A 217 15.63 12.51 0.78
CA CYS A 217 14.37 12.05 0.23
C CYS A 217 13.32 13.08 0.63
N GLU A 218 13.25 14.19 -0.10
CA GLU A 218 12.04 15.02 -0.10
C GLU A 218 10.99 14.23 -0.88
N MET A 219 9.99 13.72 -0.16
CA MET A 219 8.78 13.06 -0.68
C MET A 219 7.66 14.08 -0.84
#